data_AF-A0A8J3WZ23-F1
#
_entry.id   AF-A0A8J3WZ23-F1
#
_cell.length_a   1.000
_cell.length_b   1.000
_cell.length_c   1.000
_cell.angle_alpha   90.00
_cell.angle_beta   90.00
_cell.angle_gamma   90.00
#
_symmetry.space_group_name_H-M   'P 1'
#
loop_
_entity.id
_entity.type
_entity.pdbx_description
1 polymer ?
#
loop_
_entity_poly.entity_id
_entity_poly.type
_entity_poly.pdbx_seq_one_letter_code
_entity_poly.pdbx_strand_id
1 'polypeptide(L)'
;MASNTSKTARASVRAGQAGAAGGALSVLGEFKYVIPLNNGRNAYVRNLTNGKTLHLRTDSEAFIEEIRVLATAGHAAKIRAELGALNEANPDHGWDATEKRLVEAGVFGE
;
A
#
# COMPACT_ATOMS: atom_id res chain seq x y z
N MET A 1 6.90 -41.00 0.73
CA MET A 1 6.57 -39.80 -0.06
C MET A 1 7.33 -38.62 0.54
N ALA A 2 8.35 -38.09 -0.14
CA ALA A 2 9.07 -36.90 0.32
C ALA A 2 8.37 -35.65 -0.19
N SER A 3 7.84 -34.83 0.73
CA SER A 3 7.30 -33.51 0.39
C SER A 3 8.46 -32.57 0.06
N ASN A 4 8.67 -32.30 -1.23
CA ASN A 4 9.57 -31.26 -1.70
C ASN A 4 8.94 -29.89 -1.46
N THR A 5 8.92 -29.44 -0.20
CA THR A 5 8.60 -28.06 0.13
C THR A 5 9.81 -27.19 -0.20
N SER A 6 9.72 -26.46 -1.32
CA SER A 6 10.76 -25.56 -1.81
C SER A 6 11.21 -24.55 -0.74
N LYS A 7 12.52 -24.41 -0.53
CA LYS A 7 13.13 -23.47 0.44
C LYS A 7 12.78 -21.99 0.17
N THR A 8 12.29 -21.66 -1.03
CA THR A 8 11.81 -20.32 -1.39
C THR A 8 10.47 -19.97 -0.75
N ALA A 9 9.63 -20.95 -0.40
CA ALA A 9 8.33 -20.70 0.24
C ALA A 9 8.47 -20.25 1.71
N ARG A 10 9.54 -20.66 2.40
CA ARG A 10 9.77 -20.29 3.82
C ARG A 10 10.34 -18.88 3.99
N ALA A 11 11.06 -18.36 2.99
CA ALA A 11 11.65 -17.03 3.05
C ALA A 11 10.60 -15.91 2.87
N SER A 12 9.62 -16.11 1.98
CA SER A 12 8.53 -15.16 1.77
C SER A 12 7.58 -15.04 2.97
N VAL A 13 7.29 -16.16 3.65
CA VAL A 13 6.44 -16.19 4.86
C VAL A 13 7.10 -15.45 6.03
N ARG A 14 8.42 -15.58 6.20
CA ARG A 14 9.13 -14.92 7.30
C ARG A 14 9.31 -13.41 7.10
N ALA A 15 9.47 -12.96 5.85
CA ALA A 15 9.52 -11.54 5.52
C ALA A 15 8.16 -10.84 5.71
N GLY A 16 7.04 -11.54 5.45
CA GLY A 16 5.70 -11.04 5.74
C GLY A 16 5.38 -10.93 7.24
N GLN A 17 6.00 -11.76 8.09
CA GLN A 17 5.80 -11.70 9.55
C GLN A 17 6.68 -10.67 10.25
N ALA A 18 7.91 -10.42 9.77
CA ALA A 18 8.81 -9.45 10.40
C ALA A 18 8.36 -7.99 10.22
N GLY A 19 7.65 -7.67 9.12
CA GLY A 19 7.02 -6.36 8.91
C GLY A 19 5.65 -6.20 9.59
N ALA A 20 5.05 -7.28 10.09
CA ALA A 20 3.75 -7.26 10.76
C ALA A 20 3.82 -6.86 12.25
N ALA A 21 5.03 -6.73 12.82
CA ALA A 21 5.23 -6.42 14.24
C ALA A 21 5.11 -4.92 14.58
N GLY A 22 4.85 -4.07 13.59
CA GLY A 22 4.56 -2.64 13.77
C GLY A 22 3.17 -2.27 13.23
N GLY A 23 2.11 -2.75 13.87
CA GLY A 23 0.75 -2.20 13.72
C GLY A 23 -0.05 -2.55 12.45
N ALA A 24 0.40 -3.48 11.58
CA ALA A 24 -0.16 -3.63 10.23
C ALA A 24 -1.03 -4.88 9.96
N LEU A 25 -1.60 -5.53 10.98
CA LEU A 25 -2.59 -6.61 10.78
C LEU A 25 -3.63 -6.60 11.91
N SER A 26 -4.46 -5.56 11.94
CA SER A 26 -5.74 -5.64 12.66
C SER A 26 -6.70 -6.50 11.82
N VAL A 27 -6.59 -7.81 12.04
CA VAL A 27 -7.40 -8.85 11.42
C VAL A 27 -8.81 -8.75 12.00
N LEU A 28 -9.75 -8.11 11.29
CA LEU A 28 -11.20 -8.44 11.20
C LEU A 28 -12.13 -7.36 10.60
N GLY A 29 -11.65 -6.29 9.95
CA GLY A 29 -12.57 -5.37 9.26
C GLY A 29 -12.01 -4.27 8.37
N GLU A 30 -10.72 -3.98 8.43
CA GLU A 30 -10.14 -2.85 7.69
C GLU A 30 -9.25 -3.35 6.53
N PHE A 31 -9.77 -3.28 5.31
CA PHE A 31 -8.98 -3.53 4.11
C PHE A 31 -8.08 -2.33 3.85
N LYS A 32 -6.75 -2.51 3.97
CA LYS A 32 -5.78 -1.50 3.56
C LYS A 32 -5.68 -1.42 2.04
N TYR A 33 -5.75 -0.21 1.48
CA TYR A 33 -5.53 0.04 0.06
C TYR A 33 -4.03 0.13 -0.25
N VAL A 34 -3.27 0.80 0.63
CA VAL A 34 -1.83 1.02 0.47
C VAL A 34 -1.08 0.27 1.56
N ILE A 35 -0.27 -0.71 1.16
CA ILE A 35 0.61 -1.46 2.07
C ILE A 35 2.05 -1.01 1.81
N PRO A 36 2.69 -0.31 2.76
CA PRO A 36 4.01 0.28 2.57
C PRO A 36 5.10 -0.80 2.48
N LEU A 37 6.09 -0.59 1.61
CA LEU A 37 7.27 -1.44 1.47
C LEU A 37 8.52 -0.59 1.32
N ASN A 38 9.68 -1.15 1.65
CA ASN A 38 10.98 -0.52 1.40
C ASN A 38 11.03 0.94 1.88
N ASN A 39 10.63 1.16 3.14
CA ASN A 39 10.56 2.48 3.79
C ASN A 39 9.79 3.52 2.97
N GLY A 40 8.64 3.11 2.42
CA GLY A 40 7.75 3.98 1.65
C GLY A 40 8.13 4.19 0.18
N ARG A 41 9.24 3.64 -0.29
CA ARG A 41 9.63 3.74 -1.71
C ARG A 41 8.72 2.93 -2.63
N ASN A 42 8.18 1.80 -2.14
CA ASN A 42 7.24 0.99 -2.90
C ASN A 42 5.99 0.73 -2.05
N ALA A 43 4.91 0.35 -2.69
CA ALA A 43 3.70 -0.10 -2.02
C ALA A 43 3.05 -1.24 -2.79
N TYR A 44 2.36 -2.12 -2.07
CA TYR A 44 1.27 -2.87 -2.68
C TYR A 44 0.01 -2.00 -2.68
N VAL A 45 -0.55 -1.75 -3.85
CA VAL A 45 -1.85 -1.12 -4.02
C VAL A 45 -2.88 -2.20 -4.29
N ARG A 46 -3.81 -2.39 -3.36
CA ARG A 46 -4.92 -3.33 -3.51
C ARG A 46 -6.09 -2.62 -4.16
N ASN A 47 -6.35 -2.98 -5.41
CA ASN A 47 -7.45 -2.42 -6.16
C ASN A 47 -8.71 -3.27 -6.00
N LEU A 48 -9.66 -2.77 -5.22
CA LEU A 48 -10.92 -3.44 -4.94
C LEU A 48 -11.89 -3.42 -6.14
N THR A 49 -11.67 -2.56 -7.12
CA THR A 49 -12.52 -2.47 -8.33
C THR A 49 -12.28 -3.62 -9.30
N ASN A 50 -11.07 -4.20 -9.30
CA ASN A 50 -10.67 -5.27 -10.22
C ASN A 50 -10.08 -6.51 -9.50
N GLY A 51 -9.98 -6.48 -8.17
CA GLY A 51 -9.45 -7.56 -7.34
C GLY A 51 -7.94 -7.78 -7.42
N LYS A 52 -7.19 -6.91 -8.11
CA LYS A 52 -5.74 -7.04 -8.27
C LYS A 52 -4.99 -6.36 -7.13
N THR A 53 -3.77 -6.82 -6.89
CA THR A 53 -2.82 -6.14 -6.01
C THR A 53 -1.55 -5.87 -6.80
N LEU A 54 -1.22 -4.60 -7.01
CA LEU A 54 -0.08 -4.18 -7.81
C LEU A 54 1.07 -3.75 -6.91
N HIS A 55 2.30 -4.14 -7.27
CA HIS A 55 3.51 -3.65 -6.62
C HIS A 55 4.04 -2.46 -7.40
N LEU A 56 3.96 -1.26 -6.82
CA LEU A 56 4.26 -0.01 -7.51
C LEU A 56 5.25 0.82 -6.70
N ARG A 57 6.06 1.61 -7.40
CA ARG A 57 6.89 2.64 -6.76
C ARG A 57 6.01 3.85 -6.45
N THR A 58 6.09 4.40 -5.24
CA THR A 58 5.21 5.49 -4.77
C THR A 58 5.41 6.83 -5.48
N ASP A 59 6.55 6.99 -6.17
CA ASP A 59 6.86 8.15 -7.00
C ASP A 59 6.52 7.96 -8.49
N SER A 60 5.98 6.80 -8.89
CA SER A 60 5.70 6.50 -10.29
C SER A 60 4.32 6.98 -10.74
N GLU A 61 4.20 7.28 -12.04
CA GLU A 61 2.89 7.59 -12.65
C GLU A 61 1.90 6.42 -12.52
N ALA A 62 2.39 5.18 -12.60
CA ALA A 62 1.56 4.00 -12.41
C ALA A 62 0.90 3.96 -11.01
N PHE A 63 1.59 4.43 -9.97
CA PHE A 63 1.02 4.57 -8.64
C PHE A 63 -0.07 5.65 -8.61
N ILE A 64 0.19 6.81 -9.21
CA ILE A 64 -0.81 7.90 -9.30
C ILE A 64 -2.09 7.39 -9.99
N GLU A 65 -1.96 6.73 -11.13
CA GLU A 65 -3.11 6.25 -11.90
C GLU A 65 -3.87 5.15 -11.18
N GLU A 66 -3.18 4.23 -10.50
CA GLU A 66 -3.87 3.20 -9.71
C GLU A 66 -4.66 3.80 -8.55
N ILE A 67 -4.10 4.80 -7.86
CA ILE A 67 -4.83 5.52 -6.81
C ILE A 67 -5.97 6.35 -7.41
N ARG A 68 -5.81 6.94 -8.60
CA ARG A 68 -6.87 7.64 -9.33
C ARG A 68 -8.05 6.73 -9.62
N VAL A 69 -7.81 5.51 -10.10
CA VAL A 69 -8.87 4.51 -10.34
C VAL A 69 -9.65 4.21 -9.07
N LEU A 70 -8.98 4.10 -7.93
CA LEU A 70 -9.64 3.87 -6.65
C LEU A 70 -10.38 5.12 -6.14
N ALA A 71 -9.81 6.29 -6.32
CA ALA A 71 -10.41 7.56 -5.93
C ALA A 71 -11.70 7.83 -6.70
N THR A 72 -11.69 7.64 -8.02
CA THR A 72 -12.88 7.78 -8.88
C THR A 72 -13.96 6.73 -8.58
N ALA A 73 -13.58 5.57 -8.04
CA ALA A 73 -14.49 4.56 -7.53
C ALA A 73 -15.05 4.85 -6.11
N GLY A 74 -14.75 6.04 -5.54
CA GLY A 74 -15.30 6.48 -4.25
C GLY A 74 -14.45 6.10 -3.03
N HIS A 75 -13.20 5.65 -3.23
CA HIS A 75 -12.30 5.28 -2.13
C HIS A 75 -11.34 6.40 -1.71
N ALA A 76 -11.46 7.59 -2.31
CA ALA A 76 -10.56 8.74 -2.09
C ALA A 76 -10.34 9.08 -0.61
N ALA A 77 -11.43 9.27 0.16
CA ALA A 77 -11.34 9.67 1.56
C ALA A 77 -10.62 8.64 2.44
N LYS A 78 -10.85 7.34 2.18
CA LYS A 78 -10.19 6.26 2.92
C LYS A 78 -8.71 6.18 2.60
N ILE A 79 -8.34 6.30 1.33
CA ILE A 79 -6.93 6.29 0.91
C ILE A 79 -6.18 7.50 1.49
N ARG A 80 -6.78 8.69 1.47
CA ARG A 80 -6.17 9.88 2.08
C ARG A 80 -5.95 9.71 3.58
N ALA A 81 -6.93 9.15 4.30
CA ALA A 81 -6.78 8.83 5.71
C ALA A 81 -5.65 7.80 5.97
N GLU A 82 -5.52 6.79 5.11
CA GLU A 82 -4.42 5.82 5.20
C GLU A 82 -3.04 6.45 4.97
N LEU A 83 -2.91 7.34 3.98
CA LEU A 83 -1.66 8.05 3.72
C LEU A 83 -1.27 8.96 4.90
N GLY A 84 -2.24 9.64 5.51
CA GLY A 84 -2.02 10.43 6.73
C GLY A 84 -1.53 9.56 7.89
N ALA A 85 -2.19 8.42 8.14
CA ALA A 85 -1.76 7.48 9.18
C ALA A 85 -0.36 6.88 8.91
N LEU A 86 -0.01 6.62 7.64
CA LEU A 86 1.31 6.16 7.25
C LEU A 86 2.39 7.22 7.51
N ASN A 87 2.07 8.50 7.25
CA ASN A 87 2.95 9.62 7.51
C ASN A 87 3.16 9.84 9.01
N GLU A 88 2.10 9.77 9.82
CA GLU A 88 2.20 9.88 11.28
C GLU A 88 3.03 8.75 11.89
N ALA A 89 2.82 7.52 11.43
CA ALA A 89 3.55 6.35 11.94
C ALA A 89 5.00 6.28 11.45
N ASN A 90 5.29 6.84 10.27
CA ASN A 90 6.63 6.80 9.65
C ASN A 90 6.94 8.12 8.92
N PRO A 91 7.24 9.21 9.65
CA PRO A 91 7.44 10.53 9.06
C PRO A 91 8.55 10.59 8.01
N ASP A 92 9.61 9.78 8.18
CA ASP A 92 10.78 9.80 7.29
C ASP A 92 10.61 8.93 6.02
N HIS A 93 9.44 8.31 5.81
CA HIS A 93 9.18 7.43 4.66
C HIS A 93 8.58 8.16 3.44
N GLY A 94 8.43 9.49 3.51
CA GLY A 94 8.02 10.33 2.37
C GLY A 94 6.55 10.20 1.98
N TRP A 95 5.69 9.86 2.95
CA TRP A 95 4.24 9.75 2.72
C TRP A 95 3.58 11.11 2.54
N ASP A 96 4.09 12.15 3.19
CA ASP A 96 3.73 13.56 2.96
C ASP A 96 3.94 13.97 1.49
N ALA A 97 5.10 13.66 0.93
CA ALA A 97 5.44 13.98 -0.46
C ALA A 97 4.62 13.13 -1.44
N THR A 98 4.33 11.88 -1.06
CA THR A 98 3.46 10.99 -1.85
C THR A 98 2.03 11.53 -1.90
N GLU A 99 1.45 11.92 -0.77
CA GLU A 99 0.11 12.52 -0.72
C GLU A 99 0.06 13.84 -1.50
N LYS A 100 1.05 14.70 -1.31
CA LYS A 100 1.15 15.97 -2.05
C LYS A 100 1.15 15.75 -3.56
N ARG A 101 1.92 14.78 -4.07
CA ARG A 101 1.94 14.43 -5.50
C ARG A 101 0.58 13.98 -6.02
N LEU A 102 -0.17 13.20 -5.22
CA LEU A 102 -1.52 12.77 -5.58
C LEU A 102 -2.49 13.95 -5.62
N VAL A 103 -2.39 14.89 -4.67
CA VAL A 103 -3.16 16.14 -4.66
C VAL A 103 -2.84 17.00 -5.88
N GLU A 104 -1.55 17.21 -6.17
CA GLU A 104 -1.10 17.98 -7.34
C GLU A 104 -1.52 17.34 -8.66
N ALA A 105 -1.59 16.01 -8.72
CA ALA A 105 -2.12 15.26 -9.87
C ALA A 105 -3.66 15.26 -9.96
N GLY A 106 -4.36 15.94 -9.04
CA GLY A 106 -5.82 16.02 -9.02
C GLY A 106 -6.52 14.69 -8.73
N VAL A 107 -5.84 13.76 -8.05
CA VAL A 107 -6.37 12.40 -7.80
C VAL A 107 -7.61 12.41 -6.92
N PHE A 108 -7.69 13.34 -5.98
CA PHE A 108 -8.73 13.36 -4.96
C PHE A 108 -9.87 14.37 -5.21
N GLY A 109 -9.86 15.05 -6.36
CA GLY A 109 -10.81 16.14 -6.65
C GLY A 109 -10.60 17.41 -5.80
N GLU A 110 -11.34 18.47 -6.11
CA GLU A 110 -11.61 19.61 -5.22
C GLU A 110 -12.74 19.28 -4.24
#